data_AF-A0A842MW26-F1
#
_entry.id   AF-A0A842MW26-F1
#
_cell.length_a   1.000
_cell.length_b   1.000
_cell.length_c   1.000
_cell.angle_alpha   90.00
_cell.angle_beta   90.00
_cell.angle_gamma   90.00
#
_symmetry.space_group_name_H-M   'P 1'
#
loop_
_entity.id
_entity.type
_entity.pdbx_description
1 polymer ?
#
loop_
_entity_poly.entity_id
_entity_poly.type
_entity_poly.pdbx_seq_one_letter_code
_entity_poly.pdbx_strand_id
1 'polypeptide(L)'
;MVVGLRMGLMALDKLDAHGYFDLSCRARLHWGPPDSCVIDGIQISSGCTMGKHNIEVEDHDGITVEFTKGDRILGISLKPQVLERIHGILALKNEGAIRSMMVELAESSEGDVFNVVLTRAVR
;
A
#
# COMPACT_ATOMS: atom_id res chain seq x y z
N MET A 1 3.00 -2.14 -7.57
CA MET A 1 2.49 -0.81 -7.96
C MET A 1 0.99 -0.63 -7.70
N VAL A 2 0.06 -1.34 -8.38
CA VAL A 2 -1.40 -1.10 -8.25
C VAL A 2 -1.90 -1.15 -6.81
N VAL A 3 -1.48 -2.14 -6.03
CA VAL A 3 -1.79 -2.27 -4.60
C VAL A 3 -1.41 -0.99 -3.83
N GLY A 4 -0.19 -0.50 -4.03
CA GLY A 4 0.31 0.70 -3.35
C GLY A 4 -0.38 1.98 -3.79
N LEU A 5 -0.74 2.07 -5.07
CA LEU A 5 -1.53 3.19 -5.59
C LEU A 5 -2.88 3.28 -4.86
N ARG A 6 -3.55 2.14 -4.70
CA ARG A 6 -4.82 2.07 -3.96
C ARG A 6 -4.63 2.40 -2.48
N MET A 7 -3.58 1.88 -1.84
CA MET A 7 -3.25 2.19 -0.45
C MET A 7 -3.07 3.70 -0.21
N GLY A 8 -2.31 4.38 -1.07
CA GLY A 8 -2.11 5.83 -0.91
C GLY A 8 -3.35 6.66 -1.23
N LEU A 9 -4.14 6.29 -2.24
CA LEU A 9 -5.43 6.97 -2.50
C LEU A 9 -6.42 6.81 -1.34
N MET A 10 -6.51 5.61 -0.75
CA MET A 10 -7.30 5.38 0.46
C MET A 10 -6.82 6.23 1.64
N ALA A 11 -5.51 6.42 1.78
CA ALA A 11 -4.95 7.26 2.83
C ALA A 11 -5.34 8.73 2.65
N LEU A 12 -5.26 9.27 1.43
CA LEU A 12 -5.70 10.63 1.15
C LEU A 12 -7.18 10.83 1.47
N ASP A 13 -8.04 9.91 1.03
CA ASP A 13 -9.48 9.97 1.26
C ASP A 13 -9.85 9.83 2.74
N LYS A 14 -9.46 8.72 3.38
CA LYS A 14 -9.92 8.39 4.75
C LYS A 14 -9.28 9.27 5.83
N LEU A 15 -8.11 9.83 5.57
CA LEU A 15 -7.47 10.80 6.47
C LEU A 15 -7.76 12.25 6.06
N ASP A 16 -8.56 12.51 5.01
CA ASP A 16 -8.78 13.86 4.49
C ASP A 16 -7.45 14.61 4.28
N ALA A 17 -6.44 13.92 3.75
CA ALA A 17 -5.09 14.45 3.57
C ALA A 17 -4.95 15.11 2.19
N HIS A 18 -4.23 16.22 2.13
CA HIS A 18 -3.80 16.79 0.85
C HIS A 18 -2.58 16.06 0.28
N GLY A 19 -1.92 15.26 1.13
CA GLY A 19 -0.66 14.61 0.83
C GLY A 19 0.49 15.60 0.92
N TYR A 20 1.60 15.21 0.30
CA TYR A 20 2.84 15.98 0.20
C TYR A 20 3.53 16.35 1.52
N PHE A 21 2.90 17.15 2.39
CA PHE A 21 3.49 17.67 3.62
C PHE A 21 2.69 17.34 4.88
N ASP A 22 1.45 16.88 4.75
CA ASP A 22 0.56 16.59 5.89
C ASP A 22 0.44 15.08 6.20
N LEU A 23 1.20 14.26 5.48
CA LEU A 23 1.15 12.80 5.56
C LEU A 23 2.55 12.20 5.64
N SER A 24 2.72 11.24 6.54
CA SER A 24 3.85 10.30 6.53
C SER A 24 3.32 8.87 6.47
N CYS A 25 4.18 7.93 6.10
CA CYS A 25 3.84 6.52 6.21
C CYS A 25 5.02 5.63 6.62
N ARG A 26 4.68 4.48 7.21
CA ARG A 26 5.59 3.39 7.51
C ARG A 26 5.11 2.14 6.78
N ALA A 27 5.90 1.64 5.84
CA ALA A 27 5.65 0.39 5.14
C ALA A 27 6.39 -0.75 5.84
N ARG A 28 5.68 -1.85 6.10
CA ARG A 28 6.20 -3.10 6.66
C ARG A 28 6.01 -4.18 5.61
N LEU A 29 7.12 -4.64 5.03
CA LEU A 29 7.15 -5.61 3.93
C LEU A 29 8.55 -6.18 3.73
N HIS A 30 8.68 -7.25 2.95
CA HIS A 30 9.99 -7.72 2.53
C HIS A 30 10.69 -6.69 1.64
N TRP A 31 11.90 -6.24 2.04
CA TRP A 31 12.66 -5.21 1.32
C TRP A 31 13.32 -5.71 0.02
N GLY A 32 12.50 -6.26 -0.88
CA GLY A 32 12.90 -6.81 -2.17
C GLY A 32 11.70 -7.01 -3.10
N PRO A 33 11.92 -7.04 -4.43
CA PRO A 33 10.86 -7.39 -5.36
C PRO A 33 10.35 -8.83 -5.16
N PRO A 34 9.04 -9.07 -5.36
CA PRO A 34 8.05 -8.12 -5.89
C PRO A 34 7.37 -7.22 -4.84
N ASP A 35 7.61 -7.45 -3.55
CA ASP A 35 6.85 -6.83 -2.45
C ASP A 35 7.13 -5.32 -2.36
N SER A 36 8.40 -4.94 -2.45
CA SER A 36 8.82 -3.54 -2.40
C SER A 36 8.24 -2.68 -3.54
N CYS A 37 7.76 -3.28 -4.65
CA CYS A 37 7.09 -2.56 -5.73
C CYS A 37 5.75 -1.92 -5.30
N VAL A 38 5.22 -2.24 -4.12
CA VAL A 38 4.08 -1.51 -3.54
C VAL A 38 4.47 -0.04 -3.27
N ILE A 39 5.73 0.23 -2.94
CA ILE A 39 6.20 1.56 -2.53
C ILE A 39 6.13 2.54 -3.67
N ASP A 40 6.44 2.13 -4.90
CA ASP A 40 6.30 2.99 -6.07
C ASP A 40 4.87 3.54 -6.20
N GLY A 41 3.87 2.67 -5.96
CA GLY A 41 2.47 3.07 -5.96
C GLY A 41 2.13 4.03 -4.83
N ILE A 42 2.66 3.79 -3.62
CA ILE A 42 2.46 4.66 -2.45
C ILE A 42 3.04 6.05 -2.70
N GLN A 43 4.27 6.13 -3.22
CA GLN A 43 4.95 7.39 -3.50
C GLN A 43 4.16 8.24 -4.50
N ILE A 44 3.68 7.63 -5.59
CA ILE A 44 2.91 8.32 -6.64
C ILE A 44 1.56 8.80 -6.12
N SER A 45 0.85 7.99 -5.33
CA SER A 45 -0.53 8.29 -4.93
C SER A 45 -0.66 9.17 -3.69
N SER A 46 0.21 8.99 -2.69
CA SER A 46 0.07 9.67 -1.39
C SER A 46 1.00 10.87 -1.23
N GLY A 47 2.07 10.93 -2.02
CA GLY A 47 3.17 11.84 -1.79
C GLY A 47 4.00 11.50 -0.54
N CYS A 48 3.88 10.32 0.07
CA CYS A 48 4.91 9.85 1.01
C CYS A 48 6.08 9.30 0.19
N THR A 49 7.21 10.02 0.13
CA THR A 49 8.32 9.72 -0.78
C THR A 49 9.65 9.58 -0.06
N MET A 50 10.52 8.76 -0.64
CA MET A 50 11.89 8.57 -0.14
C MET A 50 12.66 9.89 -0.10
N GLY A 51 12.55 10.69 -1.17
CA GLY A 51 13.23 11.98 -1.27
C GLY A 51 12.79 13.02 -0.24
N LYS A 52 11.61 12.87 0.37
CA LYS A 52 11.14 13.72 1.48
C LYS A 52 11.35 13.13 2.85
N HIS A 53 11.83 11.89 2.92
CA HIS A 53 12.02 11.15 4.15
C HIS A 53 10.75 11.06 5.01
N ASN A 54 9.57 11.07 4.38
CA ASN A 54 8.28 10.86 5.05
C ASN A 54 7.69 9.47 4.74
N ILE A 55 8.50 8.57 4.17
CA ILE A 55 8.25 7.14 4.12
C ILE A 55 9.37 6.43 4.87
N GLU A 56 9.01 5.55 5.79
CA GLU A 56 9.91 4.62 6.46
C GLU A 56 9.59 3.20 5.99
N VAL A 57 10.61 2.34 5.93
CA VAL A 57 10.42 0.94 5.54
C VAL A 57 11.10 0.01 6.52
N GLU A 58 10.35 -1.00 6.94
CA GLU A 58 10.76 -2.02 7.90
C GLU A 58 10.54 -3.40 7.26
N ASP A 59 11.52 -4.29 7.42
CA ASP A 59 11.42 -5.66 6.93
C ASP A 59 10.38 -6.44 7.74
N HIS A 60 9.43 -7.08 7.06
CA HIS A 60 8.32 -7.80 7.68
C HIS A 60 7.64 -8.75 6.68
N ASP A 61 7.05 -9.83 7.18
CA ASP A 61 6.27 -10.75 6.34
C ASP A 61 4.93 -10.14 5.90
N GLY A 62 4.60 -10.25 4.62
CA GLY A 62 3.38 -9.66 4.07
C GLY A 62 3.54 -8.17 3.72
N ILE A 63 2.41 -7.48 3.54
CA ILE A 63 2.41 -6.05 3.16
C ILE A 63 1.42 -5.29 4.04
N THR A 64 1.96 -4.44 4.90
CA THR A 64 1.18 -3.52 5.75
C THR A 64 1.75 -2.11 5.64
N VAL A 65 0.89 -1.12 5.54
CA VAL A 65 1.28 0.29 5.52
C VAL A 65 0.45 1.05 6.53
N GLU A 66 1.14 1.86 7.34
CA GLU A 66 0.53 2.77 8.28
C GLU A 66 0.71 4.20 7.77
N PHE A 67 -0.38 4.93 7.58
CA PHE A 67 -0.35 6.34 7.22
C PHE A 67 -0.75 7.19 8.42
N THR A 68 -0.04 8.30 8.64
CA THR A 68 -0.26 9.19 9.78
C THR A 68 -0.51 10.62 9.30
N LYS A 69 -1.64 11.19 9.73
CA LYS A 69 -1.96 12.62 9.61
C LYS A 69 -2.32 13.18 10.98
N GLY A 70 -1.41 13.94 11.58
CA GLY A 70 -1.59 14.47 12.93
C GLY A 70 -1.75 13.35 13.95
N ASP A 71 -2.88 13.30 14.66
CA ASP A 71 -3.22 12.25 15.62
C ASP A 71 -4.01 11.08 15.01
N ARG A 72 -4.28 11.09 13.70
CA ARG A 72 -5.02 10.01 13.03
C ARG A 72 -4.08 9.06 12.32
N ILE A 73 -4.35 7.77 12.47
CA ILE A 73 -3.56 6.68 11.90
C ILE A 73 -4.46 5.75 11.10
N LEU A 74 -4.12 5.53 9.84
CA LEU A 74 -4.78 4.55 8.98
C LEU A 74 -3.82 3.38 8.70
N GLY A 75 -4.13 2.23 9.27
CA GLY A 75 -3.47 0.96 8.94
C GLY A 75 -4.16 0.27 7.78
N ILE A 76 -3.41 -0.09 6.74
CA ILE A 76 -3.89 -0.87 5.60
C ILE A 76 -2.99 -2.09 5.44
N SER A 77 -3.57 -3.29 5.44
CA SER A 77 -2.85 -4.53 5.17
C SER A 77 -3.41 -5.23 3.95
N LEU A 78 -2.54 -5.71 3.07
CA LEU A 78 -2.93 -6.59 1.98
C LEU A 78 -3.33 -7.95 2.55
N LYS A 79 -4.46 -8.49 2.11
CA LYS A 79 -4.90 -9.81 2.58
C LYS A 79 -3.92 -10.90 2.11
N PRO A 80 -3.54 -11.87 2.96
CA PRO A 80 -2.54 -12.89 2.62
C PRO A 80 -2.88 -13.65 1.34
N GLN A 81 -4.13 -14.07 1.16
CA GLN A 81 -4.56 -14.79 -0.04
C GLN A 81 -4.40 -13.98 -1.34
N VAL A 82 -4.46 -12.64 -1.26
CA VAL A 82 -4.23 -11.78 -2.42
C VAL A 82 -2.74 -11.65 -2.70
N LEU A 83 -1.91 -11.55 -1.67
CA LEU A 83 -0.46 -11.54 -1.81
C LEU A 83 0.05 -12.84 -2.44
N GLU A 84 -0.36 -14.00 -1.91
CA GLU A 84 -0.01 -15.32 -2.45
C GLU A 84 -0.41 -15.46 -3.92
N ARG A 85 -1.61 -14.97 -4.26
CA ARG A 85 -2.07 -14.96 -5.65
C ARG A 85 -1.20 -14.08 -6.54
N ILE A 86 -0.82 -12.89 -6.08
CA ILE A 86 0.07 -11.98 -6.83
C ILE A 86 1.41 -12.65 -7.09
N HIS A 87 2.02 -13.25 -6.07
CA HIS A 87 3.28 -13.99 -6.20
C HIS A 87 3.15 -15.12 -7.21
N GLY A 88 2.09 -15.93 -7.10
CA GLY A 88 1.81 -17.02 -8.03
C GLY A 88 1.72 -16.55 -9.48
N ILE A 89 1.01 -15.45 -9.75
CA ILE A 89 0.87 -14.89 -11.10
C ILE A 89 2.20 -14.33 -11.62
N LEU A 90 2.95 -13.60 -10.80
CA LEU A 90 4.25 -13.06 -11.19
C LEU A 90 5.28 -14.15 -11.50
N ALA A 91 5.23 -15.28 -10.77
CA ALA A 91 6.10 -16.42 -11.02
C ALA A 91 5.89 -17.06 -12.41
N LEU A 92 4.69 -16.94 -13.00
CA LEU A 92 4.40 -17.44 -14.35
C LEU A 92 5.11 -16.65 -15.45
N LYS A 93 5.59 -15.43 -15.16
CA LYS A 93 6.23 -14.52 -16.13
C LYS A 93 5.40 -14.33 -17.42
N ASN A 94 4.09 -14.34 -17.28
CA ASN A 94 3.14 -14.22 -18.38
C ASN A 94 2.51 -12.82 -18.37
N GLU A 95 2.82 -12.01 -19.37
CA GLU A 95 2.34 -10.62 -19.45
C GLU A 95 0.81 -10.51 -19.49
N GLY A 96 0.13 -11.44 -20.15
CA GLY A 96 -1.33 -11.49 -20.20
C GLY A 96 -1.94 -11.71 -18.81
N ALA A 97 -1.42 -12.68 -18.06
CA ALA A 97 -1.86 -12.96 -16.70
C ALA A 97 -1.59 -11.77 -15.75
N ILE A 98 -0.42 -11.14 -15.88
CA ILE A 98 -0.06 -9.94 -15.10
C ILE A 98 -1.03 -8.80 -15.42
N ARG A 99 -1.33 -8.56 -16.70
CA ARG A 99 -2.28 -7.52 -17.13
C ARG A 99 -3.68 -7.77 -16.57
N SER A 100 -4.21 -8.99 -16.69
CA SER A 100 -5.53 -9.34 -16.16
C SER A 100 -5.60 -9.14 -14.64
N MET A 101 -4.56 -9.58 -13.91
CA MET A 101 -4.46 -9.36 -12.47
C MET A 101 -4.43 -7.87 -12.11
N MET A 102 -3.70 -7.03 -12.85
CA MET A 102 -3.64 -5.59 -12.59
C MET A 102 -5.02 -4.92 -12.74
N VAL A 103 -5.78 -5.27 -13.77
CA VAL A 103 -7.14 -4.74 -13.98
C VAL A 103 -8.06 -5.19 -12.86
N GLU A 104 -8.06 -6.49 -12.54
CA GLU A 104 -8.89 -7.03 -11.46
C GLU A 104 -8.57 -6.39 -10.11
N LEU A 105 -7.29 -6.24 -9.76
CA LEU A 105 -6.86 -5.55 -8.53
C LEU A 105 -7.27 -4.08 -8.51
N ALA A 106 -7.38 -3.41 -9.65
CA ALA A 106 -7.83 -2.01 -9.71
C ALA A 106 -9.34 -1.89 -9.48
N GLU A 107 -10.13 -2.85 -9.98
CA GLU A 107 -11.60 -2.84 -9.94
C GLU A 107 -12.19 -3.52 -8.71
N SER A 108 -11.42 -4.36 -8.03
CA SER A 108 -11.87 -5.08 -6.83
C SER A 108 -12.29 -4.14 -5.71
N SER A 109 -13.31 -4.52 -4.94
CA SER A 109 -13.73 -3.75 -3.76
C SER A 109 -12.60 -3.65 -2.73
N GLU A 110 -12.60 -2.60 -1.90
CA GLU A 110 -11.59 -2.46 -0.82
C GLU A 110 -11.57 -3.68 0.10
N GLY A 111 -12.76 -4.18 0.47
CA GLY A 111 -12.92 -5.29 1.40
C GLY A 111 -12.44 -6.63 0.84
N ASP A 112 -12.33 -6.80 -0.48
CA ASP A 112 -11.81 -8.04 -1.07
C ASP A 112 -10.28 -8.10 -1.03
N VAL A 113 -9.64 -6.94 -1.01
CA VAL A 113 -8.18 -6.82 -1.16
C VAL A 113 -7.48 -6.46 0.16
N PHE A 114 -8.11 -5.63 0.98
CA PHE A 114 -7.46 -5.01 2.13
C PHE A 114 -8.18 -5.29 3.43
N ASN A 115 -7.41 -5.27 4.51
CA ASN A 115 -7.91 -5.00 5.86
C ASN A 115 -7.55 -3.55 6.20
N VAL A 116 -8.54 -2.76 6.60
CA VAL A 116 -8.37 -1.31 6.86
C VAL A 116 -8.81 -0.99 8.29
N VAL A 117 -7.97 -0.28 9.03
CA VAL A 117 -8.21 0.10 10.42
C VAL A 117 -7.86 1.57 10.61
N LEU A 118 -8.82 2.39 11.02
CA LEU A 118 -8.62 3.79 11.37
C LEU A 118 -8.59 3.93 12.90
N THR A 119 -7.53 4.55 13.43
CA THR A 119 -7.34 4.80 14.85
C THR A 119 -6.88 6.23 15.11
N ARG A 120 -6.85 6.60 16.38
CA ARG A 120 -6.18 7.81 16.86
C ARG A 120 -4.98 7.44 17.72
N ALA A 121 -3.88 8.16 17.56
CA ALA A 121 -2.72 8.04 18.42
C ALA A 121 -3.12 8.37 19.87
N VAL A 122 -2.81 7.47 20.80
CA VAL A 122 -2.96 7.74 22.23
C VAL A 122 -1.87 8.73 22.62
N ARG A 123 -2.26 9.89 23.17
CA ARG A 123 -1.34 10.90 23.70
C ARG A 123 -0.64 10.41 24.96
#